data_AF-A0A3P8BTC7-F1
#
_entry.id   AF-A0A3P8BTC7-F1
#
_cell.length_a   1.000
_cell.length_b   1.000
_cell.length_c   1.000
_cell.angle_alpha   90.00
_cell.angle_beta   90.00
_cell.angle_gamma   90.00
#
_symmetry.space_group_name_H-M   'P 1'
#
loop_
_entity.id
_entity.type
_entity.pdbx_description
1 polymer ?
#
loop_
_entity_poly.entity_id
_entity_poly.type
_entity_poly.pdbx_seq_one_letter_code
_entity_poly.pdbx_strand_id
1 'polypeptide(L)'
;MREDVRERLKKVRKVPRWVRILKTVYHEYGLKHVCLISILIIYQFIGAGVFYFCEAGFDESKEKIWNMKIAENRTRFVFDVIPLMFNNTDYLFFLTQEQTNEVSAKLHAEVHRYEKQLGIKYTDQKIKWDFWNAMLYAQTICTTIGYGHLYPSTVSGRVFTMIYAIFGIPLVLSILDDLEPEAQQIRIPSPEAQKPTQLPLC
;
A
#
# COMPACT_ATOMS: atom_id res chain seq x y z
N MET A 1 48.69 -42.36 -20.96
CA MET A 1 48.67 -40.89 -21.00
C MET A 1 47.31 -40.29 -21.40
N ARG A 2 46.54 -40.87 -22.34
CA ARG A 2 45.18 -40.37 -22.65
C ARG A 2 44.09 -40.91 -21.73
N GLU A 3 44.24 -42.14 -21.23
CA GLU A 3 43.24 -42.79 -20.36
C GLU A 3 43.27 -42.23 -18.92
N ASP A 4 44.45 -42.00 -18.37
CA ASP A 4 44.71 -41.35 -17.08
C ASP A 4 44.24 -39.89 -17.04
N VAL A 5 44.39 -39.14 -18.14
CA VAL A 5 43.82 -37.79 -18.26
C VAL A 5 42.28 -37.86 -18.28
N ARG A 6 41.71 -38.86 -18.96
CA ARG A 6 40.26 -39.09 -19.02
C ARG A 6 39.68 -39.48 -17.65
N GLU A 7 40.40 -40.29 -16.87
CA GLU A 7 40.03 -40.63 -15.49
C GLU A 7 40.12 -39.42 -14.55
N ARG A 8 41.17 -38.59 -14.69
CA ARG A 8 41.31 -37.35 -13.91
C ARG A 8 40.18 -36.37 -14.19
N LEU A 9 39.76 -36.22 -15.45
CA LEU A 9 38.63 -35.36 -15.83
C LEU A 9 37.28 -35.86 -15.27
N LYS A 10 37.04 -37.18 -15.22
CA LYS A 10 35.82 -37.75 -14.61
C LYS A 10 35.75 -37.49 -13.10
N LYS A 11 36.89 -37.39 -12.41
CA LYS A 11 36.95 -37.15 -10.97
C LYS A 11 36.61 -35.70 -10.60
N VAL A 12 36.95 -34.74 -11.46
CA VAL A 12 36.74 -33.30 -11.22
C VAL A 12 35.29 -32.87 -11.53
N ARG A 13 34.60 -33.52 -12.48
CA ARG A 13 33.24 -33.13 -12.90
C ARG A 13 32.13 -33.91 -12.20
N LYS A 14 32.21 -34.11 -10.89
CA LYS A 14 31.04 -34.56 -10.12
C LYS A 14 30.20 -33.34 -9.79
N VAL A 15 29.24 -33.02 -10.67
CA VAL A 15 28.25 -31.97 -10.36
C VAL A 15 27.60 -32.31 -9.02
N PRO A 16 27.67 -31.41 -8.05
CA PRO A 16 27.26 -31.69 -6.68
C PRO A 16 25.76 -32.03 -6.61
N ARG A 17 25.37 -32.93 -5.69
CA ARG A 17 24.02 -33.54 -5.66
C ARG A 17 22.90 -32.50 -5.64
N TRP A 18 23.11 -31.39 -4.94
CA TRP A 18 22.17 -30.27 -4.87
C TRP A 18 21.82 -29.65 -6.23
N VAL A 19 22.75 -29.61 -7.20
CA VAL A 19 22.54 -29.02 -8.54
C VAL A 19 21.73 -29.96 -9.40
N ARG A 20 21.88 -31.28 -9.21
CA ARG A 20 21.05 -32.28 -9.87
C ARG A 20 19.62 -32.25 -9.34
N ILE A 21 19.46 -32.20 -8.02
CA ILE A 21 18.15 -32.07 -7.37
C ILE A 21 17.47 -30.76 -7.80
N LEU A 22 18.21 -29.64 -7.81
CA LEU A 22 17.71 -28.34 -8.29
C LEU A 22 17.22 -28.43 -9.74
N LYS A 23 17.99 -29.11 -10.62
CA LYS A 23 17.67 -29.24 -12.06
C LYS A 23 16.49 -30.18 -12.32
N THR A 24 16.33 -31.22 -11.50
CA THR A 24 15.18 -32.13 -11.54
C THR A 24 13.91 -31.42 -11.05
N VAL A 25 13.99 -30.73 -9.92
CA VAL A 25 12.88 -29.89 -9.39
C VAL A 25 12.53 -28.74 -10.35
N TYR A 26 13.51 -28.19 -11.06
CA TYR A 26 13.32 -27.11 -12.04
C TYR A 26 12.50 -27.52 -13.25
N HIS A 27 12.71 -28.73 -13.78
CA HIS A 27 12.02 -29.22 -14.99
C HIS A 27 10.68 -29.92 -14.71
N GLU A 28 10.48 -30.45 -13.50
CA GLU A 28 9.38 -31.37 -13.20
C GLU A 28 8.19 -30.70 -12.47
N TYR A 29 8.35 -29.48 -11.92
CA TYR A 29 7.35 -28.81 -11.07
C TYR A 29 6.92 -27.38 -11.48
N GLY A 30 7.23 -26.91 -12.70
CA GLY A 30 6.83 -25.54 -13.08
C GLY A 30 7.54 -24.45 -12.24
N LEU A 31 8.75 -24.73 -11.76
CA LEU A 31 9.49 -23.88 -10.82
C LEU A 31 9.80 -22.48 -11.38
N LYS A 32 9.76 -22.29 -12.71
CA LYS A 32 9.86 -20.95 -13.34
C LYS A 32 8.77 -20.01 -12.80
N HIS A 33 7.53 -20.48 -12.71
CA HIS A 33 6.39 -19.70 -12.19
C HIS A 33 6.59 -19.39 -10.69
N VAL A 34 6.97 -20.40 -9.90
CA VAL A 34 7.23 -20.23 -8.45
C VAL A 34 8.39 -19.25 -8.20
N CYS A 35 9.45 -19.30 -9.01
CA CYS A 35 10.60 -18.42 -8.92
C CYS A 35 10.21 -16.96 -9.24
N LEU A 36 9.46 -16.73 -10.34
CA LEU A 36 8.97 -15.39 -10.71
C LEU A 36 8.04 -14.79 -9.65
N ILE A 37 7.11 -15.59 -9.12
CA ILE A 37 6.21 -15.16 -8.03
C ILE A 37 7.01 -14.83 -6.77
N SER A 38 8.03 -15.62 -6.45
CA SER A 38 8.90 -15.38 -5.29
C SER A 38 9.71 -14.08 -5.45
N ILE A 39 10.23 -13.81 -6.65
CA ILE A 39 10.91 -12.54 -6.96
C ILE A 39 9.95 -11.36 -6.80
N LEU A 40 8.71 -11.47 -7.30
CA LEU A 40 7.68 -10.43 -7.14
C LEU A 40 7.38 -10.17 -5.66
N ILE A 41 7.21 -11.22 -4.86
CA ILE A 41 6.96 -11.09 -3.41
C ILE A 41 8.12 -10.34 -2.75
N ILE A 42 9.36 -10.75 -2.99
CA ILE A 42 10.54 -10.09 -2.42
C ILE A 42 10.60 -8.62 -2.84
N TYR A 43 10.37 -8.34 -4.13
CA TYR A 43 10.32 -6.99 -4.68
C TYR A 43 9.24 -6.11 -4.02
N GLN A 44 8.10 -6.72 -3.70
CA GLN A 44 6.99 -6.07 -3.03
C GLN A 44 7.31 -5.71 -1.57
N PHE A 45 7.96 -6.62 -0.83
CA PHE A 45 8.41 -6.37 0.54
C PHE A 45 9.50 -5.29 0.61
N ILE A 46 10.46 -5.32 -0.32
CA ILE A 46 11.51 -4.28 -0.40
C ILE A 46 10.89 -2.92 -0.70
N GLY A 47 10.00 -2.84 -1.69
CA GLY A 47 9.28 -1.60 -2.02
C GLY A 47 8.51 -1.05 -0.82
N ALA A 48 7.72 -1.91 -0.16
CA ALA A 48 6.95 -1.54 1.04
C ALA A 48 7.85 -0.99 2.16
N GLY A 49 8.98 -1.64 2.43
CA GLY A 49 9.94 -1.19 3.45
C GLY A 49 10.54 0.18 3.14
N VAL A 50 10.92 0.43 1.88
CA VAL A 50 11.48 1.74 1.47
C VAL A 50 10.41 2.83 1.54
N PHE A 51 9.21 2.58 1.04
CA PHE A 51 8.12 3.56 1.11
C PHE A 51 7.74 3.90 2.55
N TYR A 52 7.61 2.89 3.40
CA TYR A 52 7.34 3.09 4.82
C TYR A 52 8.45 3.94 5.48
N PHE A 53 9.72 3.63 5.21
CA PHE A 53 10.84 4.39 5.76
C PHE A 53 10.87 5.85 5.28
N CYS A 54 10.58 6.10 3.99
CA CYS A 54 10.60 7.45 3.44
C CYS A 54 9.41 8.32 3.87
N GLU A 55 8.21 7.74 3.98
CA GLU A 55 6.98 8.52 4.13
C GLU A 55 6.39 8.51 5.54
N ALA A 56 6.56 7.43 6.33
CA ALA A 56 5.89 7.30 7.63
C ALA A 56 6.26 8.42 8.61
N GLY A 57 7.54 8.76 8.73
CA GLY A 57 7.99 9.83 9.62
C GLY A 57 7.53 11.23 9.18
N PHE A 58 7.40 11.45 7.88
CA PHE A 58 6.93 12.72 7.33
C PHE A 58 5.41 12.90 7.53
N ASP A 59 4.63 11.83 7.32
CA ASP A 59 3.19 11.80 7.58
C ASP A 59 2.88 12.06 9.06
N GLU A 60 3.60 11.42 9.98
CA GLU A 60 3.43 11.63 11.42
C GLU A 60 3.72 13.08 11.83
N SER A 61 4.77 13.68 11.26
CA SER A 61 5.14 15.07 11.54
C SER A 61 4.06 16.05 11.06
N LYS A 62 3.49 15.79 9.89
CA LYS A 62 2.38 16.58 9.33
C LYS A 62 1.12 16.48 10.19
N GLU A 63 0.77 15.28 10.65
CA GLU A 63 -0.36 15.07 11.56
C GLU A 63 -0.21 15.87 12.86
N LYS A 64 1.00 15.88 13.44
CA LYS A 64 1.31 16.68 14.64
C LYS A 64 1.10 18.18 14.40
N ILE A 65 1.65 18.71 13.30
CA ILE A 65 1.51 20.14 12.95
C ILE A 65 0.04 20.51 12.74
N TRP A 66 -0.74 19.66 12.08
CA TRP A 66 -2.15 19.92 11.87
C TRP A 66 -2.94 19.91 13.19
N ASN A 67 -2.68 18.94 14.08
CA ASN A 67 -3.30 18.90 15.40
C ASN A 67 -3.00 20.16 16.22
N MET A 68 -1.77 20.68 16.12
CA MET A 68 -1.39 21.96 16.74
C MET A 68 -2.18 23.13 16.15
N LYS A 69 -2.29 23.22 14.82
CA LYS A 69 -3.06 24.28 14.14
C LYS A 69 -4.55 24.24 14.48
N ILE A 70 -5.14 23.06 14.58
CA ILE A 70 -6.54 22.91 15.01
C ILE A 70 -6.72 23.41 16.45
N ALA A 71 -5.80 23.05 17.35
CA ALA A 71 -5.84 23.54 18.72
C ALA A 71 -5.73 25.08 18.78
N GLU A 72 -4.82 25.67 18.00
CA GLU A 72 -4.65 27.12 17.89
C GLU A 72 -5.89 27.81 17.31
N ASN A 73 -6.45 27.29 16.21
CA ASN A 73 -7.67 27.81 15.60
C ASN A 73 -8.85 27.76 16.57
N ARG A 74 -8.96 26.69 17.37
CA ARG A 74 -9.97 26.57 18.42
C ARG A 74 -9.78 27.65 19.49
N THR A 75 -8.55 27.86 19.97
CA THR A 75 -8.21 28.97 20.89
C THR A 75 -8.62 30.31 20.33
N ARG A 76 -8.31 30.57 19.07
CA ARG A 76 -8.68 31.82 18.39
C ARG A 76 -10.19 31.98 18.25
N PHE A 77 -10.90 30.93 17.84
CA PHE A 77 -12.36 30.94 17.70
C PHE A 77 -13.05 31.27 19.03
N VAL A 78 -12.64 30.64 20.13
CA VAL A 78 -13.23 30.92 21.45
C VAL A 78 -12.93 32.35 21.89
N PHE A 79 -11.71 32.85 21.64
CA PHE A 79 -11.33 34.21 21.94
C PHE A 79 -12.17 35.25 21.17
N ASP A 80 -12.51 34.96 19.92
CA ASP A 80 -13.32 35.86 19.08
C ASP A 80 -14.81 35.80 19.46
N VAL A 81 -15.35 34.62 19.81
CA VAL A 81 -16.78 34.42 20.08
C VAL A 81 -17.21 34.94 21.45
N ILE A 82 -16.38 34.80 22.49
CA ILE A 82 -16.76 35.22 23.85
C ILE A 82 -17.14 36.71 23.94
N PRO A 83 -16.34 37.67 23.44
CA PRO A 83 -16.70 39.08 23.54
C PRO A 83 -17.92 39.43 22.69
N LEU A 84 -18.12 38.75 21.55
CA LEU A 84 -19.32 38.93 20.72
C LEU A 84 -20.61 38.54 21.45
N MET A 85 -20.55 37.47 22.26
CA MET A 85 -21.72 36.92 22.96
C MET A 85 -21.96 37.57 24.32
N PHE A 86 -20.88 37.93 25.04
CA PHE A 86 -20.93 38.25 26.46
C PHE A 86 -20.25 39.56 26.87
N ASN A 87 -19.75 40.35 25.93
CA ASN A 87 -19.16 41.66 26.19
C ASN A 87 -19.66 42.66 25.14
N ASN A 88 -20.99 42.66 24.97
CA ASN A 88 -21.67 43.49 23.99
C ASN A 88 -22.65 44.46 24.66
N THR A 89 -22.85 45.60 24.01
CA THR A 89 -23.78 46.63 24.49
C THR A 89 -25.25 46.25 24.27
N ASP A 90 -25.51 45.31 23.37
CA ASP A 90 -26.87 44.90 22.99
C ASP A 90 -27.56 44.06 24.08
N TYR A 91 -26.83 43.20 24.79
CA TYR A 91 -27.38 42.37 25.87
C TYR A 91 -26.98 42.85 27.27
N LEU A 92 -26.20 43.94 27.39
CA LEU A 92 -25.72 44.51 28.67
C LEU A 92 -25.09 43.49 29.63
N PHE A 93 -24.52 42.45 29.06
CA PHE A 93 -23.84 41.40 29.79
C PHE A 93 -22.34 41.60 29.60
N PHE A 94 -21.59 41.58 30.71
CA PHE A 94 -20.15 41.79 30.73
C PHE A 94 -19.53 40.76 31.68
N LEU A 95 -18.61 39.95 31.17
CA LEU A 95 -17.89 38.97 31.99
C LEU A 95 -16.68 39.62 32.67
N THR A 96 -16.44 39.25 33.93
CA THR A 96 -15.15 39.51 34.58
C THR A 96 -14.08 38.59 34.00
N GLN A 97 -12.80 38.94 34.17
CA GLN A 97 -11.69 38.13 33.65
C GLN A 97 -11.71 36.69 34.17
N GLU A 98 -12.09 36.47 35.42
CA GLU A 98 -12.23 35.14 36.02
C GLU A 98 -13.36 34.34 35.35
N GLN A 99 -14.52 34.95 35.13
CA GLN A 99 -15.63 34.30 34.45
C GLN A 99 -15.34 34.06 32.96
N THR A 100 -14.62 34.95 32.29
CA THR A 100 -14.13 34.75 30.92
C THR A 100 -13.25 33.51 30.83
N ASN A 101 -12.35 33.30 31.79
CA ASN A 101 -11.48 32.11 31.80
C ASN A 101 -12.27 30.83 32.02
N GLU A 102 -13.25 30.82 32.93
CA GLU A 102 -14.09 29.65 33.19
C GLU A 102 -14.98 29.30 31.98
N VAL A 103 -15.62 30.30 31.39
CA VAL A 103 -16.45 30.13 30.18
C VAL A 103 -15.60 29.68 29.00
N SER A 104 -14.41 30.26 28.82
CA SER A 104 -13.45 29.85 27.79
C SER A 104 -13.05 28.38 27.94
N ALA A 105 -12.71 27.94 29.15
CA ALA A 105 -12.36 26.54 29.42
C ALA A 105 -13.51 25.58 29.10
N LYS A 106 -14.74 25.92 29.52
CA LYS A 106 -15.94 25.13 29.22
C LYS A 106 -16.24 25.08 27.71
N LEU A 107 -16.18 26.22 27.03
CA LEU A 107 -16.43 26.30 25.60
C LEU A 107 -15.36 25.55 24.80
N HIS A 108 -14.08 25.64 25.21
CA HIS A 108 -13.00 24.83 24.64
C HIS A 108 -13.28 23.33 24.72
N ALA A 109 -13.74 22.85 25.88
CA ALA A 109 -14.05 21.45 26.07
C ALA A 109 -15.22 20.99 25.19
N GLU A 110 -16.29 21.78 25.08
CA GLU A 110 -17.45 21.43 24.23
C GLU A 110 -17.13 21.48 22.74
N VAL A 111 -16.38 22.50 22.27
CA VAL A 111 -15.93 22.55 20.88
C VAL A 111 -15.04 21.34 20.57
N HIS A 112 -14.11 20.99 21.46
CA HIS A 112 -13.26 19.81 21.29
C HIS A 112 -14.07 18.50 21.25
N ARG A 113 -15.13 18.39 22.05
CA ARG A 113 -16.05 17.25 22.04
C ARG A 113 -16.83 17.16 20.72
N TYR A 114 -17.32 18.29 20.20
CA TYR A 114 -18.00 18.36 18.91
C TYR A 114 -17.06 17.97 17.76
N GLU A 115 -15.82 18.49 17.74
CA GLU A 115 -14.79 18.12 16.76
C GLU A 115 -14.52 16.60 16.73
N LYS A 116 -14.49 15.96 17.92
CA LYS A 116 -14.34 14.51 18.03
C LYS A 116 -15.53 13.74 17.45
N GLN A 117 -16.75 14.23 17.65
CA GLN A 117 -17.96 13.62 17.09
C GLN A 117 -18.02 13.72 15.57
N LEU A 118 -17.53 14.82 15.00
CA LEU A 118 -17.39 14.99 13.56
C LEU A 118 -16.32 14.08 12.95
N GLY A 119 -15.45 13.49 13.78
CA GLY A 119 -14.38 12.62 13.31
C GLY A 119 -13.37 13.36 12.44
N ILE A 120 -13.15 14.67 12.68
CA ILE A 120 -12.21 15.47 11.90
C ILE A 120 -10.81 14.93 12.17
N LYS A 121 -10.22 14.30 11.14
CA LYS A 121 -8.84 13.81 11.17
C LYS A 121 -7.98 14.69 10.29
N TYR A 122 -6.69 14.74 10.61
CA TYR A 122 -5.72 15.23 9.65
C TYR A 122 -5.78 14.34 8.41
N THR A 123 -6.19 14.89 7.27
CA THR A 123 -6.12 14.16 6.02
C THR A 123 -6.14 15.13 4.83
N ASP A 124 -4.96 15.41 4.30
CA ASP A 124 -4.81 15.66 2.85
C ASP A 124 -4.87 14.31 2.08
N GLN A 125 -4.63 13.19 2.79
CA GLN A 125 -4.57 11.81 2.28
C GLN A 125 -5.52 10.88 3.02
N LYS A 126 -6.40 10.16 2.31
CA LYS A 126 -7.50 9.38 2.94
C LYS A 126 -7.02 8.25 3.88
N ILE A 127 -5.75 7.83 3.78
CA ILE A 127 -5.17 6.69 4.51
C ILE A 127 -3.76 7.06 5.01
N LYS A 128 -3.37 6.55 6.19
CA LYS A 128 -2.04 6.75 6.79
C LYS A 128 -0.98 5.81 6.25
N TRP A 129 0.29 6.21 6.37
CA TRP A 129 1.44 5.37 6.00
C TRP A 129 1.75 4.27 7.04
N ASP A 130 1.00 3.17 6.98
CA ASP A 130 1.34 1.92 7.66
C ASP A 130 2.11 0.98 6.72
N PHE A 131 2.84 0.00 7.26
CA PHE A 131 3.58 -0.97 6.45
C PHE A 131 2.69 -1.69 5.42
N TRP A 132 1.49 -2.11 5.83
CA TRP A 132 0.52 -2.76 4.93
C TRP A 132 -0.01 -1.80 3.86
N ASN A 133 -0.27 -0.54 4.21
CA ASN A 133 -0.71 0.47 3.25
C ASN A 133 0.41 0.81 2.26
N ALA A 134 1.67 0.82 2.71
CA ALA A 134 2.84 0.97 1.86
C ALA A 134 3.03 -0.22 0.90
N MET A 135 2.74 -1.44 1.36
CA MET A 135 2.73 -2.64 0.53
C MET A 135 1.64 -2.57 -0.54
N LEU A 136 0.41 -2.21 -0.16
CA LEU A 136 -0.69 -2.00 -1.10
C LEU A 136 -0.35 -0.90 -2.11
N TYR A 137 0.23 0.21 -1.67
CA TYR A 137 0.69 1.29 -2.54
C TYR A 137 1.70 0.79 -3.58
N ALA A 138 2.75 0.10 -3.14
CA ALA A 138 3.74 -0.48 -4.05
C ALA A 138 3.13 -1.49 -5.04
N GLN A 139 2.16 -2.30 -4.60
CA GLN A 139 1.42 -3.19 -5.50
C GLN A 139 0.63 -2.42 -6.56
N THR A 140 -0.01 -1.31 -6.18
CA THR A 140 -0.78 -0.47 -7.12
C THR A 140 0.09 0.26 -8.13
N ILE A 141 1.36 0.52 -7.80
CA ILE A 141 2.35 1.06 -8.77
C ILE A 141 2.69 -0.02 -9.80
N CYS A 142 3.05 -1.22 -9.35
CA CYS A 142 3.44 -2.33 -10.24
C CYS A 142 2.31 -2.74 -11.18
N THR A 143 1.07 -2.77 -10.67
CA THR A 143 -0.13 -3.11 -11.44
C THR A 143 -0.71 -1.92 -12.21
N THR A 144 -0.13 -0.72 -12.07
CA THR A 144 -0.59 0.53 -12.68
C THR A 144 -2.03 0.93 -12.33
N ILE A 145 -2.62 0.37 -11.27
CA ILE A 145 -3.98 0.70 -10.80
C ILE A 145 -4.04 2.13 -10.27
N GLY A 146 -3.06 2.50 -9.42
CA GLY A 146 -2.87 3.87 -8.94
C GLY A 146 -4.12 4.55 -8.35
N TYR A 147 -4.71 4.02 -7.28
CA TYR A 147 -5.96 4.56 -6.69
C TYR A 147 -5.91 6.04 -6.25
N GLY A 148 -4.73 6.61 -6.00
CA GLY A 148 -4.55 8.02 -5.66
C GLY A 148 -4.98 8.43 -4.24
N HIS A 149 -5.50 7.51 -3.41
CA HIS A 149 -5.89 7.80 -2.03
C HIS A 149 -4.68 7.87 -1.06
N LEU A 150 -3.55 7.29 -1.45
CA LEU A 150 -2.26 7.31 -0.76
C LEU A 150 -1.18 7.65 -1.79
N TYR A 151 -0.34 8.64 -1.49
CA TYR A 151 0.70 9.12 -2.40
C TYR A 151 1.93 9.63 -1.63
N PRO A 152 3.15 9.51 -2.19
CA PRO A 152 4.35 10.00 -1.53
C PRO A 152 4.34 11.52 -1.52
N SER A 153 4.43 12.10 -0.32
CA SER A 153 4.57 13.53 -0.16
C SER A 153 6.02 13.98 -0.25
N THR A 154 6.98 13.12 0.14
CA THR A 154 8.41 13.45 0.13
C THR A 154 9.00 13.41 -1.28
N VAL A 155 10.06 14.19 -1.50
CA VAL A 155 10.77 14.19 -2.79
C VAL A 155 11.44 12.83 -3.04
N SER A 156 12.04 12.24 -2.00
CA SER A 156 12.66 10.91 -2.07
C SER A 156 11.65 9.82 -2.41
N GLY A 157 10.49 9.83 -1.76
CA GLY A 157 9.41 8.87 -2.05
C GLY A 157 8.91 8.97 -3.50
N ARG A 158 8.75 10.19 -4.02
CA ARG A 158 8.34 10.40 -5.43
C ARG A 158 9.37 9.89 -6.43
N VAL A 159 10.66 10.20 -6.21
CA VAL A 159 11.75 9.71 -7.08
C VAL A 159 11.84 8.18 -7.01
N PHE A 160 11.72 7.61 -5.82
CA PHE A 160 11.70 6.17 -5.64
C PHE A 160 10.52 5.52 -6.37
N THR A 161 9.31 6.10 -6.31
CA THR A 161 8.15 5.63 -7.10
C THR A 161 8.45 5.56 -8.59
N MET A 162 9.10 6.58 -9.16
CA MET A 162 9.45 6.59 -10.59
C MET A 162 10.39 5.44 -10.95
N ILE A 163 11.45 5.24 -10.15
CA ILE A 163 12.43 4.18 -10.37
C ILE A 163 11.78 2.80 -10.16
N TYR A 164 10.95 2.67 -9.12
CA TYR A 164 10.22 1.45 -8.82
C TYR A 164 9.27 1.07 -9.96
N ALA A 165 8.53 2.01 -10.53
CA ALA A 165 7.63 1.74 -11.65
C ALA A 165 8.36 1.19 -12.89
N ILE A 166 9.57 1.69 -13.20
CA ILE A 166 10.36 1.26 -14.37
C ILE A 166 10.68 -0.24 -14.34
N PHE A 167 10.96 -0.79 -13.14
CA PHE A 167 11.27 -2.21 -12.99
C PHE A 167 10.03 -3.05 -12.65
N GLY A 168 9.09 -2.50 -11.89
CA GLY A 168 7.90 -3.20 -11.43
C GLY A 168 6.92 -3.52 -12.56
N ILE A 169 6.70 -2.60 -13.49
CA ILE A 169 5.73 -2.78 -14.59
C ILE A 169 6.16 -3.94 -15.52
N PRO A 170 7.40 -3.99 -16.06
CA PRO A 170 7.83 -5.11 -16.89
C PRO A 170 7.80 -6.46 -16.16
N LEU A 171 8.07 -6.46 -14.86
CA LEU A 171 8.08 -7.66 -14.03
C LEU A 171 6.66 -8.24 -13.86
N VAL A 172 5.66 -7.38 -13.61
CA VAL A 172 4.26 -7.82 -13.56
C VAL A 172 3.79 -8.31 -14.92
N LEU A 173 4.13 -7.61 -16.02
CA LEU A 173 3.78 -8.05 -17.37
C LEU A 173 4.36 -9.43 -17.70
N SER A 174 5.62 -9.70 -17.35
CA SER A 174 6.24 -11.02 -17.56
C SER A 174 5.53 -12.14 -16.79
N ILE A 175 4.97 -11.83 -15.63
CA ILE A 175 4.20 -12.79 -14.82
C ILE A 175 2.82 -13.01 -15.43
N LEU A 176 2.17 -11.96 -15.92
CA LEU A 176 0.88 -12.07 -16.60
C LEU A 176 0.99 -12.92 -17.87
N ASP A 177 2.03 -12.70 -18.69
CA ASP A 177 2.29 -13.50 -19.90
C ASP A 177 2.52 -14.99 -19.56
N ASP A 178 3.20 -15.28 -18.45
CA ASP A 178 3.45 -16.66 -18.01
C ASP A 178 2.21 -17.33 -17.38
N LEU A 179 1.22 -16.55 -16.91
CA LEU A 179 -0.03 -17.04 -16.29
C LEU A 179 -1.19 -17.17 -17.30
N GLU A 180 -1.15 -16.45 -18.42
CA GLU A 180 -2.15 -16.50 -19.48
C GLU A 180 -2.44 -17.93 -20.03
N PRO A 181 -1.44 -18.81 -20.25
CA PRO A 181 -1.66 -20.14 -20.83
C PRO A 181 -2.56 -21.04 -19.98
N GLU A 182 -2.54 -20.89 -18.65
CA GLU A 182 -3.36 -21.69 -17.72
C GLU A 182 -4.82 -21.18 -17.65
N ALA A 183 -5.03 -19.88 -17.88
CA ALA A 183 -6.35 -19.26 -17.86
C ALA A 183 -7.21 -19.64 -19.09
N GLN A 184 -6.59 -19.83 -20.27
CA GLN A 184 -7.30 -20.29 -21.47
C GLN A 184 -7.83 -21.72 -21.33
N GLN A 185 -7.16 -22.60 -20.58
CA GLN A 185 -7.56 -23.99 -20.41
C GLN A 185 -8.85 -24.15 -19.57
N ILE A 186 -9.21 -23.13 -18.79
CA ILE A 186 -10.43 -23.08 -17.97
C ILE A 186 -11.63 -22.52 -18.77
N ARG A 187 -11.42 -21.82 -19.90
CA ARG A 187 -12.46 -20.98 -20.51
C ARG A 187 -13.35 -21.63 -21.60
N ILE A 188 -13.08 -22.82 -22.15
CA ILE A 188 -14.00 -23.39 -23.17
C ILE A 188 -14.15 -24.93 -23.07
N PRO A 189 -15.27 -25.47 -22.56
CA PRO A 189 -15.76 -26.76 -23.03
C PRO A 189 -16.32 -26.58 -24.46
N SER A 190 -15.84 -27.41 -25.40
CA SER A 190 -16.31 -27.44 -26.79
C SER A 190 -17.84 -27.59 -26.88
N PRO A 191 -18.54 -26.84 -27.76
CA PRO A 191 -19.98 -26.98 -27.98
C PRO A 191 -20.40 -28.29 -28.70
N GLU A 192 -19.50 -29.23 -28.98
CA GLU A 192 -19.82 -30.43 -29.76
C GLU A 192 -20.42 -31.62 -28.98
N ALA A 193 -20.61 -31.50 -27.65
CA ALA A 193 -21.16 -32.59 -26.83
C ALA A 193 -22.70 -32.60 -26.70
N GLN A 194 -23.43 -31.91 -27.59
CA GLN A 194 -24.89 -31.87 -27.57
C GLN A 194 -25.48 -32.24 -28.93
N LYS A 195 -25.14 -33.44 -29.42
CA LYS A 195 -25.93 -34.09 -30.47
C LYS A 195 -27.12 -34.78 -29.77
N PRO A 196 -28.38 -34.37 -30.00
CA PRO A 196 -29.51 -35.09 -29.45
C PRO A 196 -29.52 -36.50 -30.04
N THR A 197 -29.41 -37.49 -29.16
CA THR A 197 -29.71 -38.89 -29.45
C THR A 197 -31.08 -38.93 -30.11
N GLN A 198 -31.13 -39.23 -31.41
CA GLN A 198 -32.41 -39.46 -32.08
C GLN A 198 -33.02 -40.72 -31.45
N LEU A 199 -34.09 -40.52 -30.68
CA LEU A 199 -34.98 -41.59 -30.27
C LEU A 199 -35.66 -42.13 -31.54
N PRO A 200 -35.66 -43.44 -31.81
CA PRO A 200 -36.54 -43.99 -32.83
C PRO A 200 -37.98 -43.88 -32.31
N LEU A 201 -38.79 -43.05 -32.98
CA LEU A 201 -40.25 -43.12 -32.90
C LEU A 201 -40.73 -44.17 -33.91
N CYS A 202 -41.43 -45.18 -33.38
CA CYS A 202 -42.31 -46.17 -34.05
C CYS A 202 -41.71 -47.06 -35.14
#